data_AF-A0A068WYA4-F1
#
_entry.id   AF-A0A068WYA4-F1
#
_cell.length_a   1.000
_cell.length_b   1.000
_cell.length_c   1.000
_cell.angle_alpha   90.00
_cell.angle_beta   90.00
_cell.angle_gamma   90.00
#
_symmetry.space_group_name_H-M   'P 1'
#
loop_
_entity.id
_entity.type
_entity.pdbx_description
1 polymer ?
#
loop_
_entity_poly.entity_id
_entity_poly.type
_entity_poly.pdbx_seq_one_letter_code
_entity_poly.pdbx_strand_id
1 'polypeptide(L)'
;VYVCSEIRVSHLRNVYGLAVVRNASSVSQFWIENGTCIVNDTIWGAPCQDFNGTASITLNDVNMQKVLWTSLTFNRSISIVTTFFVPYCNFSQPSPDEVDLRTSFPLSRFVKDQQSFSVDFAVGGAESDGVVLLERNEVTICEWEGVKVHRNRSTICNDLVKNKTSDLRIFHANFTLLPNVQQEVLMWTAEKSRLSVTVDYTQSGISPEVAECNTSTTSSASTTSSGREMAYTLRLVFAVLSMLMLLNKLM
;
A
#
# COMPACT_ATOMS: atom_id res chain seq x y z
N VAL A 1 -6.70 10.16 12.67
CA VAL A 1 -6.42 8.86 13.27
C VAL A 1 -6.56 7.80 12.18
N TYR A 2 -5.51 7.61 11.35
CA TYR A 2 -5.60 6.79 10.12
C TYR A 2 -4.30 6.03 9.85
N VAL A 3 -4.46 4.79 9.42
CA VAL A 3 -3.44 3.85 8.92
C VAL A 3 -2.64 4.49 7.79
N CYS A 4 -1.40 4.90 8.04
CA CYS A 4 -0.50 5.37 7.00
C CYS A 4 0.58 4.33 6.75
N SER A 5 0.61 3.83 5.52
CA SER A 5 1.79 3.14 5.02
C SER A 5 2.92 4.15 4.81
N GLU A 6 4.02 4.00 5.54
CA GLU A 6 5.27 4.69 5.19
C GLU A 6 5.82 3.98 3.95
N ILE A 7 5.50 4.52 2.78
CA ILE A 7 5.98 3.95 1.53
C ILE A 7 7.39 4.45 1.33
N ARG A 8 8.37 3.56 1.50
CA ARG A 8 9.71 3.73 0.98
C ARG A 8 9.77 3.15 -0.43
N VAL A 9 10.27 3.88 -1.42
CA VAL A 9 10.52 3.38 -2.79
C VAL A 9 11.98 3.63 -3.16
N SER A 10 12.83 2.60 -3.13
CA SER A 10 14.23 2.75 -3.51
C SER A 10 14.43 2.65 -5.03
N HIS A 11 15.18 3.61 -5.62
CA HIS A 11 15.68 3.76 -7.02
C HIS A 11 15.04 4.89 -7.85
N LEU A 12 15.39 6.17 -7.61
CA LEU A 12 14.91 7.25 -8.48
C LEU A 12 16.02 8.23 -8.93
N ARG A 13 16.44 8.14 -10.19
CA ARG A 13 16.80 9.30 -11.02
C ARG A 13 15.87 9.28 -12.24
N ASN A 14 15.24 10.41 -12.59
CA ASN A 14 14.27 10.59 -13.67
C ASN A 14 12.93 9.83 -13.48
N VAL A 15 12.03 10.36 -12.64
CA VAL A 15 10.68 9.82 -12.43
C VAL A 15 9.64 10.87 -12.75
N TYR A 16 8.68 10.51 -13.60
CA TYR A 16 7.41 11.23 -13.76
C TYR A 16 6.37 10.45 -12.96
N GLY A 17 5.96 11.00 -11.80
CA GLY A 17 4.93 10.41 -10.95
C GLY A 17 3.57 11.03 -11.27
N LEU A 18 2.54 10.20 -11.45
CA LEU A 18 1.15 10.64 -11.44
C LEU A 18 0.51 10.10 -10.16
N ALA A 19 0.05 10.97 -9.28
CA ALA A 19 -0.78 10.56 -8.17
C ALA A 19 -2.24 10.84 -8.51
N VAL A 20 -3.10 9.88 -8.21
CA VAL A 20 -4.55 10.03 -8.34
C VAL A 20 -5.22 9.65 -7.04
N VAL A 21 -6.21 10.42 -6.67
CA VAL A 21 -7.04 10.14 -5.51
C VAL A 21 -8.29 9.42 -5.97
N ARG A 22 -8.64 8.31 -5.30
CA ARG A 22 -9.84 7.54 -5.61
C ARG A 22 -10.82 7.61 -4.45
N ASN A 23 -12.05 7.95 -4.81
CA ASN A 23 -13.24 7.76 -3.98
C ASN A 23 -14.13 6.67 -4.61
N ALA A 24 -15.21 6.27 -3.94
CA ALA A 24 -16.09 5.18 -4.35
C ALA A 24 -16.61 5.30 -5.80
N SER A 25 -16.69 6.51 -6.35
CA SER A 25 -17.22 6.78 -7.68
C SER A 25 -16.39 7.75 -8.53
N SER A 26 -15.25 8.25 -8.04
CA SER A 26 -14.45 9.26 -8.74
C SER A 26 -12.95 9.00 -8.67
N VAL A 27 -12.26 9.41 -9.74
CA VAL A 27 -10.80 9.47 -9.82
C VAL A 27 -10.44 10.93 -10.06
N SER A 28 -9.60 11.49 -9.21
CA SER A 28 -9.16 12.89 -9.29
C SER A 28 -7.64 12.95 -9.40
N GLN A 29 -7.12 13.88 -10.20
CA GLN A 29 -5.68 14.12 -10.25
C GLN A 29 -5.21 14.80 -8.97
N PHE A 30 -4.04 14.40 -8.48
CA PHE A 30 -3.34 15.03 -7.36
C PHE A 30 -2.08 15.69 -7.87
N TRP A 31 -1.81 16.92 -7.42
CA TRP A 31 -0.52 17.59 -7.64
C TRP A 31 -0.16 18.46 -6.43
N ILE A 32 1.12 18.83 -6.36
CA ILE A 32 1.65 19.74 -5.35
C ILE A 32 1.96 21.07 -6.04
N GLU A 33 1.45 22.16 -5.49
CA GLU A 33 1.71 23.51 -5.98
C GLU A 33 1.98 24.45 -4.80
N ASN A 34 3.11 25.16 -4.84
CA ASN A 34 3.49 26.17 -3.84
C ASN A 34 3.37 25.69 -2.37
N GLY A 35 3.73 24.43 -2.09
CA GLY A 35 3.64 23.88 -0.74
C GLY A 35 2.28 23.33 -0.33
N THR A 36 1.31 23.26 -1.26
CA THR A 36 -0.06 22.78 -1.01
C THR A 36 -0.36 21.54 -1.84
N CYS A 37 -1.13 20.61 -1.27
CA CYS A 37 -1.68 19.45 -1.97
C CYS A 37 -3.01 19.85 -2.61
N ILE A 38 -3.14 19.65 -3.92
CA ILE A 38 -4.34 20.03 -4.67
C ILE A 38 -4.96 18.80 -5.32
N VAL A 39 -6.28 18.69 -5.22
CA VAL A 39 -7.10 17.64 -5.85
C VAL A 39 -8.29 18.31 -6.53
N ASN A 40 -8.43 18.16 -7.85
CA ASN A 40 -9.48 18.84 -8.63
C ASN A 40 -9.57 20.34 -8.30
N ASP A 41 -8.44 21.05 -8.37
CA ASP A 41 -8.33 22.50 -8.09
C ASP A 41 -8.74 22.93 -6.67
N THR A 42 -8.96 21.97 -5.76
CA THR A 42 -9.28 22.22 -4.35
C THR A 42 -8.08 21.90 -3.48
N ILE A 43 -7.79 22.80 -2.52
CA ILE A 43 -6.73 22.57 -1.54
C ILE A 43 -7.15 21.43 -0.62
N TRP A 44 -6.40 20.33 -0.68
CA TRP A 44 -6.62 19.13 0.11
C TRP A 44 -5.79 19.15 1.41
N GLY A 45 -4.65 19.85 1.42
CA GLY A 45 -3.92 20.17 2.64
C GLY A 45 -2.56 20.83 2.43
N ALA A 46 -1.90 21.15 3.54
CA ALA A 46 -0.57 21.75 3.59
C ALA A 46 0.10 21.49 4.96
N PRO A 47 1.45 21.42 5.06
CA PRO A 47 2.42 21.56 3.98
C PRO A 47 2.59 20.29 3.14
N CYS A 48 2.76 20.45 1.83
CA CYS A 48 3.06 19.37 0.89
C CYS A 48 4.33 19.70 0.11
N GLN A 49 5.22 18.72 -0.02
CA GLN A 49 6.54 18.95 -0.62
C GLN A 49 6.95 17.72 -1.42
N ASP A 50 7.49 17.93 -2.61
CA ASP A 50 8.24 16.93 -3.35
C ASP A 50 9.72 17.36 -3.39
N PHE A 51 10.58 16.57 -2.76
CA PHE A 51 12.00 16.89 -2.70
C PHE A 51 12.87 15.65 -2.78
N ASN A 52 13.82 15.64 -3.73
CA ASN A 52 14.85 14.61 -3.88
C ASN A 52 14.29 13.18 -3.90
N GLY A 53 13.21 12.98 -4.66
CA GLY A 53 12.47 11.72 -4.59
C GLY A 53 11.93 11.49 -3.19
N THR A 54 11.23 12.42 -2.56
CA THR A 54 10.45 12.17 -1.33
C THR A 54 9.26 13.10 -1.41
N ALA A 55 8.05 12.57 -1.30
CA ALA A 55 6.84 13.36 -1.25
C ALA A 55 6.29 13.36 0.16
N SER A 56 6.24 14.53 0.80
CA SER A 56 5.50 14.73 2.04
C SER A 56 4.13 15.29 1.68
N ILE A 57 3.07 14.61 2.07
CA ILE A 57 1.69 14.97 1.75
C ILE A 57 0.97 15.22 3.07
N THR A 58 0.62 16.48 3.34
CA THR A 58 -0.19 16.81 4.53
C THR A 58 -1.64 17.00 4.14
N LEU A 59 -2.55 16.37 4.87
CA LEU A 59 -3.99 16.43 4.64
C LEU A 59 -4.68 17.21 5.75
N ASN A 60 -5.61 18.09 5.37
CA ASN A 60 -6.46 18.81 6.32
C ASN A 60 -7.59 17.91 6.84
N ASP A 61 -8.23 17.16 5.93
CA ASP A 61 -9.24 16.16 6.28
C ASP A 61 -9.03 14.86 5.49
N VAL A 62 -8.83 13.81 6.26
CA VAL A 62 -8.52 12.44 5.88
C VAL A 62 -9.78 11.61 5.61
N ASN A 63 -10.97 12.13 5.96
CA ASN A 63 -12.25 11.49 5.64
C ASN A 63 -12.73 11.79 4.22
N MET A 64 -12.13 12.78 3.56
CA MET A 64 -12.55 13.18 2.21
C MET A 64 -12.32 12.10 1.16
N GLN A 65 -11.46 11.12 1.43
CA GLN A 65 -10.96 10.15 0.46
C GLN A 65 -10.80 8.78 1.11
N LYS A 66 -10.98 7.71 0.33
CA LYS A 66 -10.75 6.34 0.82
C LYS A 66 -9.34 5.86 0.55
N VAL A 67 -8.78 6.23 -0.60
CA VAL A 67 -7.47 5.73 -1.03
C VAL A 67 -6.75 6.73 -1.94
N LEU A 68 -5.44 6.85 -1.75
CA LEU A 68 -4.52 7.52 -2.66
C LEU A 68 -3.77 6.45 -3.47
N TRP A 69 -3.84 6.52 -4.79
CA TRP A 69 -3.05 5.69 -5.69
C TRP A 69 -1.92 6.51 -6.26
N THR A 70 -0.70 6.11 -5.93
CA THR A 70 0.51 6.75 -6.47
C THR A 70 1.05 5.86 -7.57
N SER A 71 1.09 6.38 -8.80
CA SER A 71 1.69 5.72 -9.95
C SER A 71 3.06 6.32 -10.20
N LEU A 72 4.09 5.50 -10.11
CA LEU A 72 5.48 5.87 -10.30
C LEU A 72 5.95 5.29 -11.62
N THR A 73 6.29 6.15 -12.57
CA THR A 73 6.83 5.71 -13.86
C THR A 73 8.35 5.75 -13.82
N PHE A 74 9.00 4.60 -14.00
CA PHE A 74 10.44 4.48 -14.09
C PHE A 74 10.83 3.55 -15.24
N ASN A 75 11.70 4.00 -16.16
CA ASN A 75 12.18 3.19 -17.29
C ASN A 75 11.07 2.45 -18.07
N ARG A 76 9.89 3.08 -18.26
CA ARG A 76 8.68 2.52 -18.89
C ARG A 76 7.94 1.44 -18.08
N SER A 77 8.40 1.14 -16.88
CA SER A 77 7.65 0.41 -15.85
C SER A 77 6.79 1.35 -15.01
N ILE A 78 5.62 0.89 -14.59
CA ILE A 78 4.71 1.62 -13.71
C ILE A 78 4.56 0.83 -12.41
N SER A 79 5.11 1.37 -11.33
CA SER A 79 4.85 0.90 -9.96
C SER A 79 3.63 1.62 -9.42
N ILE A 80 2.62 0.87 -8.97
CA ILE A 80 1.47 1.42 -8.26
C ILE A 80 1.66 1.15 -6.78
N VAL A 81 1.43 2.16 -5.95
CA VAL A 81 1.35 2.00 -4.50
C VAL A 81 0.05 2.63 -4.00
N THR A 82 -0.60 1.95 -3.06
CA THR A 82 -1.88 2.37 -2.49
C THR A 82 -1.70 2.79 -1.04
N THR A 83 -2.22 3.96 -0.67
CA THR A 83 -2.34 4.41 0.72
C THR A 83 -3.81 4.50 1.07
N PHE A 84 -4.26 3.71 2.03
CA PHE A 84 -5.66 3.67 2.46
C PHE A 84 -5.89 4.55 3.68
N PHE A 85 -6.92 5.41 3.63
CA PHE A 85 -7.31 6.21 4.77
C PHE A 85 -8.40 5.47 5.56
N VAL A 86 -7.98 4.77 6.62
CA VAL A 86 -8.89 3.96 7.46
C VAL A 86 -9.06 4.60 8.85
N PRO A 87 -10.10 5.41 9.08
CA PRO A 87 -10.33 6.07 10.36
C PRO A 87 -10.50 5.05 11.48
N TYR A 88 -9.82 5.26 12.61
CA TYR A 88 -9.92 4.39 13.79
C TYR A 88 -9.67 2.90 13.48
N CYS A 89 -9.00 2.62 12.37
CA CYS A 89 -8.78 1.27 11.86
C CYS A 89 -10.08 0.47 11.67
N ASN A 90 -11.16 1.17 11.33
CA ASN A 90 -12.44 0.55 11.01
C ASN A 90 -12.45 0.05 9.56
N PHE A 91 -11.96 -1.17 9.37
CA PHE A 91 -12.02 -1.85 8.07
C PHE A 91 -13.44 -2.30 7.77
N SER A 92 -13.98 -1.78 6.67
CA SER A 92 -15.28 -2.17 6.12
C SER A 92 -15.22 -3.56 5.49
N GLN A 93 -16.34 -4.29 5.51
CA GLN A 93 -16.47 -5.53 4.75
C GLN A 93 -16.35 -5.21 3.24
N PRO A 94 -15.50 -5.92 2.48
CA PRO A 94 -15.37 -5.71 1.05
C PRO A 94 -16.60 -6.22 0.29
N SER A 95 -16.94 -5.54 -0.80
CA SER A 95 -17.87 -6.06 -1.80
C SER A 95 -17.25 -7.25 -2.56
N PRO A 96 -18.04 -8.05 -3.30
CA PRO A 96 -17.48 -9.05 -4.21
C PRO A 96 -16.44 -8.43 -5.15
N ASP A 97 -15.27 -9.06 -5.25
CA ASP A 97 -14.13 -8.64 -6.07
C ASP A 97 -13.45 -7.32 -5.63
N GLU A 98 -13.69 -6.92 -4.38
CA GLU A 98 -12.98 -5.84 -3.68
C GLU A 98 -11.98 -6.42 -2.67
N VAL A 99 -10.80 -5.81 -2.55
CA VAL A 99 -9.73 -6.27 -1.66
C VAL A 99 -10.12 -6.09 -0.20
N ASP A 100 -9.83 -7.09 0.63
CA ASP A 100 -10.01 -7.00 2.07
C ASP A 100 -8.77 -6.43 2.75
N LEU A 101 -8.88 -5.19 3.23
CA LEU A 101 -7.78 -4.51 3.91
C LEU A 101 -7.44 -5.16 5.26
N ARG A 102 -8.45 -5.69 5.96
CA ARG A 102 -8.29 -6.24 7.31
C ARG A 102 -7.37 -7.47 7.30
N THR A 103 -7.56 -8.37 6.34
CA THR A 103 -6.76 -9.60 6.20
C THR A 103 -5.30 -9.29 5.91
N SER A 104 -5.04 -8.25 5.13
CA SER A 104 -3.68 -7.89 4.71
C SER A 104 -2.94 -7.01 5.71
N PHE A 105 -3.66 -6.40 6.65
CA PHE A 105 -3.10 -5.52 7.66
C PHE A 105 -2.08 -6.28 8.57
N PRO A 106 -0.91 -5.69 8.86
CA PRO A 106 -0.41 -4.40 8.40
C PRO A 106 0.04 -4.38 6.94
N LEU A 107 -0.21 -3.23 6.30
CA LEU A 107 0.15 -2.87 4.94
C LEU A 107 1.62 -2.42 4.82
N SER A 108 2.26 -2.05 5.93
CA SER A 108 3.71 -1.87 6.03
C SER A 108 4.30 -2.89 6.99
N ARG A 109 5.31 -3.63 6.54
CA ARG A 109 5.96 -4.71 7.32
C ARG A 109 7.45 -4.47 7.43
N PHE A 110 7.97 -4.56 8.65
CA PHE A 110 9.38 -4.37 8.98
C PHE A 110 9.97 -5.73 9.34
N VAL A 111 10.78 -6.28 8.45
CA VAL A 111 11.21 -7.69 8.49
C VAL A 111 12.72 -7.86 8.60
N LYS A 112 13.43 -6.82 9.03
CA LYS A 112 14.86 -6.91 9.30
C LYS A 112 15.15 -8.10 10.23
N ASP A 113 16.21 -8.83 9.89
CA ASP A 113 16.70 -10.02 10.59
C ASP A 113 15.77 -11.26 10.51
N GLN A 114 14.71 -11.22 9.69
CA GLN A 114 13.87 -12.38 9.39
C GLN A 114 14.35 -13.13 8.13
N GLN A 115 14.11 -14.45 8.08
CA GLN A 115 14.39 -15.26 6.87
C GLN A 115 13.19 -15.37 5.93
N SER A 116 12.00 -15.26 6.48
CA SER A 116 10.73 -15.26 5.77
C SER A 116 9.70 -14.44 6.53
N PHE A 117 8.64 -14.03 5.86
CA PHE A 117 7.54 -13.30 6.47
C PHE A 117 6.21 -13.73 5.85
N SER A 118 5.14 -13.69 6.66
CA SER A 118 3.80 -14.04 6.22
C SER A 118 2.96 -12.80 5.92
N VAL A 119 2.17 -12.90 4.86
CA VAL A 119 1.12 -11.93 4.53
C VAL A 119 -0.07 -12.72 4.03
N ASP A 120 -1.23 -12.47 4.61
CA ASP A 120 -2.48 -13.00 4.09
C ASP A 120 -3.11 -11.93 3.20
N PHE A 121 -3.77 -12.37 2.13
CA PHE A 121 -4.54 -11.49 1.26
C PHE A 121 -5.95 -12.04 1.14
N ALA A 122 -6.93 -11.17 0.98
CA ALA A 122 -8.28 -11.62 0.70
C ALA A 122 -9.02 -10.67 -0.24
N VAL A 123 -10.06 -11.21 -0.86
CA VAL A 123 -11.00 -10.50 -1.72
C VAL A 123 -12.42 -10.91 -1.32
N GLY A 124 -13.36 -9.97 -1.40
CA GLY A 124 -14.78 -10.23 -1.14
C GLY A 124 -15.41 -11.17 -2.17
N GLY A 125 -16.49 -11.83 -1.75
CA GLY A 125 -17.27 -12.78 -2.55
C GLY A 125 -16.66 -14.17 -2.51
N ALA A 126 -17.06 -14.99 -1.54
CA ALA A 126 -16.62 -16.38 -1.40
C ALA A 126 -17.01 -17.26 -2.60
N GLU A 127 -18.11 -16.91 -3.26
CA GLU A 127 -18.62 -17.61 -4.46
C GLU A 127 -18.37 -16.85 -5.76
N SER A 128 -17.60 -15.75 -5.73
CA SER A 128 -17.24 -15.05 -6.96
C SER A 128 -16.18 -15.83 -7.75
N ASP A 129 -16.33 -15.82 -9.08
CA ASP A 129 -15.37 -16.35 -10.04
C ASP A 129 -14.39 -15.27 -10.56
N GLY A 130 -14.45 -14.05 -10.02
CA GLY A 130 -13.62 -12.94 -10.47
C GLY A 130 -12.12 -13.20 -10.37
N VAL A 131 -11.36 -12.58 -11.28
CA VAL A 131 -9.91 -12.75 -11.41
C VAL A 131 -9.16 -12.00 -10.32
N VAL A 132 -8.14 -12.65 -9.78
CA VAL A 132 -7.25 -12.07 -8.76
C VAL A 132 -5.80 -12.30 -9.14
N LEU A 133 -4.96 -11.29 -8.93
CA LEU A 133 -3.54 -11.31 -9.24
C LEU A 133 -2.71 -10.97 -8.00
N LEU A 134 -1.61 -11.70 -7.83
CA LEU A 134 -0.53 -11.30 -6.93
C LEU A 134 0.70 -10.95 -7.76
N GLU A 135 1.19 -9.74 -7.56
CA GLU A 135 2.41 -9.25 -8.17
C GLU A 135 3.46 -8.98 -7.09
N ARG A 136 4.71 -9.30 -7.39
CA ARG A 136 5.86 -9.06 -6.52
C ARG A 136 6.86 -8.22 -7.31
N ASN A 137 7.07 -6.97 -6.90
CA ASN A 137 7.87 -5.98 -7.65
C ASN A 137 7.48 -5.93 -9.15
N GLU A 138 6.20 -5.68 -9.44
CA GLU A 138 5.62 -5.57 -10.79
C GLU A 138 5.57 -6.86 -11.63
N VAL A 139 6.05 -7.98 -11.10
CA VAL A 139 5.95 -9.28 -11.76
C VAL A 139 4.76 -10.04 -11.20
N THR A 140 3.75 -10.30 -12.03
CA THR A 140 2.66 -11.23 -11.67
C THR A 140 3.24 -12.61 -11.39
N ILE A 141 3.14 -13.07 -10.15
CA ILE A 141 3.65 -14.37 -9.71
C ILE A 141 2.56 -15.43 -9.58
N CYS A 142 1.32 -15.01 -9.29
CA CYS A 142 0.17 -15.88 -9.20
C CYS A 142 -1.07 -15.18 -9.80
N GLU A 143 -1.91 -15.95 -10.47
CA GLU A 143 -3.18 -15.53 -11.05
C GLU A 143 -4.23 -16.60 -10.72
N TRP A 144 -5.38 -16.17 -10.22
CA TRP A 144 -6.52 -17.02 -9.88
C TRP A 144 -7.76 -16.60 -10.65
N GLU A 145 -8.59 -17.60 -10.95
CA GLU A 145 -9.97 -17.41 -11.40
C GLU A 145 -10.87 -18.11 -10.36
N GLY A 146 -11.78 -17.35 -9.76
CA GLY A 146 -12.49 -17.77 -8.56
C GLY A 146 -11.53 -18.10 -7.41
N VAL A 147 -11.43 -19.38 -7.04
CA VAL A 147 -10.49 -19.87 -6.00
C VAL A 147 -9.34 -20.69 -6.57
N LYS A 148 -9.37 -21.02 -7.86
CA LYS A 148 -8.41 -21.93 -8.46
C LYS A 148 -7.24 -21.15 -9.05
N VAL A 149 -6.04 -21.66 -8.82
CA VAL A 149 -4.85 -21.12 -9.50
C VAL A 149 -5.05 -21.30 -11.02
N HIS A 150 -5.09 -20.20 -11.74
CA HIS A 150 -5.17 -20.16 -13.20
C HIS A 150 -3.76 -20.12 -13.82
N ARG A 151 -2.84 -19.32 -13.27
CA ARG A 151 -1.41 -19.33 -13.63
C ARG A 151 -0.52 -19.21 -12.41
N ASN A 152 0.59 -19.93 -12.42
CA ASN A 152 1.63 -19.83 -11.40
C ASN A 152 3.01 -19.61 -12.04
N ARG A 153 3.75 -18.66 -11.50
CA ARG A 153 5.18 -18.44 -11.79
C ARG A 153 6.04 -18.54 -10.53
N SER A 154 5.41 -18.86 -9.40
CA SER A 154 6.06 -19.04 -8.11
C SER A 154 5.51 -20.28 -7.42
N THR A 155 6.34 -20.91 -6.60
CA THR A 155 5.97 -22.09 -5.81
C THR A 155 5.03 -21.77 -4.66
N ILE A 156 4.84 -20.49 -4.32
CA ILE A 156 3.91 -20.06 -3.26
C ILE A 156 2.45 -20.09 -3.72
N CYS A 157 2.18 -20.21 -5.02
CA CYS A 157 0.80 -20.16 -5.53
C CYS A 157 0.07 -21.47 -5.23
N ASN A 158 -0.96 -21.38 -4.38
CA ASN A 158 -1.93 -22.44 -4.11
C ASN A 158 -3.35 -21.86 -4.21
N ASP A 159 -4.35 -22.74 -4.24
CA ASP A 159 -5.76 -22.34 -4.32
C ASP A 159 -6.14 -21.41 -3.16
N LEU A 160 -7.02 -20.44 -3.44
CA LEU A 160 -7.60 -19.59 -2.42
C LEU A 160 -8.51 -20.41 -1.52
N VAL A 161 -8.46 -20.14 -0.22
CA VAL A 161 -9.37 -20.72 0.76
C VAL A 161 -10.70 -19.96 0.69
N LYS A 162 -11.77 -20.70 0.44
CA LYS A 162 -13.13 -20.16 0.46
C LYS A 162 -13.62 -20.05 1.91
N ASN A 163 -13.90 -18.85 2.38
CA ASN A 163 -14.51 -18.58 3.68
C ASN A 163 -15.93 -18.02 3.48
N LYS A 164 -16.93 -18.91 3.54
CA LYS A 164 -18.34 -18.52 3.34
C LYS A 164 -18.92 -17.69 4.49
N THR A 165 -18.38 -17.82 5.71
CA THR A 165 -18.88 -17.09 6.88
C THR A 165 -18.55 -15.60 6.80
N SER A 166 -17.34 -15.28 6.36
CA SER A 166 -16.90 -13.89 6.15
C SER A 166 -17.12 -13.40 4.71
N ASP A 167 -17.67 -14.26 3.84
CA ASP A 167 -17.83 -14.02 2.40
C ASP A 167 -16.51 -13.60 1.71
N LEU A 168 -15.42 -14.33 1.97
CA LEU A 168 -14.07 -14.04 1.44
C LEU A 168 -13.47 -15.22 0.68
N ARG A 169 -12.56 -14.92 -0.24
CA ARG A 169 -11.55 -15.84 -0.79
C ARG A 169 -10.18 -15.38 -0.29
N ILE A 170 -9.46 -16.26 0.40
CA ILE A 170 -8.26 -15.92 1.19
C ILE A 170 -7.04 -16.65 0.63
N PHE A 171 -5.95 -15.91 0.42
CA PHE A 171 -4.62 -16.44 0.12
C PHE A 171 -3.74 -16.31 1.35
N HIS A 172 -3.13 -17.42 1.77
CA HIS A 172 -2.14 -17.43 2.85
C HIS A 172 -0.75 -17.57 2.24
N ALA A 173 0.10 -16.56 2.43
CA ALA A 173 1.42 -16.55 1.81
C ALA A 173 2.53 -16.48 2.84
N ASN A 174 3.60 -17.23 2.57
CA ASN A 174 4.88 -17.07 3.24
C ASN A 174 5.93 -16.75 2.20
N PHE A 175 6.58 -15.60 2.33
CA PHE A 175 7.57 -15.09 1.40
C PHE A 175 8.96 -15.25 1.97
N THR A 176 9.89 -15.74 1.16
CA THR A 176 11.32 -15.63 1.44
C THR A 176 11.81 -14.24 1.04
N LEU A 177 12.80 -13.72 1.78
CA LEU A 177 13.42 -12.44 1.43
C LEU A 177 14.11 -12.53 0.08
N LEU A 178 13.99 -11.47 -0.72
CA LEU A 178 14.74 -11.32 -1.96
C LEU A 178 16.19 -10.90 -1.66
N PRO A 179 17.18 -11.45 -2.37
CA PRO A 179 18.57 -11.01 -2.20
C PRO A 179 18.76 -9.60 -2.77
N ASN A 180 19.64 -8.82 -2.14
CA ASN A 180 20.09 -7.50 -2.63
C ASN A 180 19.00 -6.44 -2.82
N VAL A 181 17.85 -6.57 -2.15
CA VAL A 181 16.84 -5.51 -2.09
C VAL A 181 16.72 -4.99 -0.66
N GLN A 182 16.45 -3.70 -0.52
CA GLN A 182 16.16 -3.08 0.78
C GLN A 182 14.69 -3.16 1.15
N GLN A 183 13.84 -3.35 0.14
CA GLN A 183 12.40 -3.29 0.25
C GLN A 183 11.75 -3.93 -0.97
N GLU A 184 10.49 -4.30 -0.83
CA GLU A 184 9.66 -4.79 -1.92
C GLU A 184 8.21 -4.35 -1.77
N VAL A 185 7.48 -4.40 -2.88
CA VAL A 185 6.03 -4.15 -2.92
C VAL A 185 5.34 -5.41 -3.41
N LEU A 186 4.39 -5.89 -2.60
CA LEU A 186 3.45 -6.93 -2.97
C LEU A 186 2.15 -6.25 -3.39
N MET A 187 1.71 -6.46 -4.63
CA MET A 187 0.45 -5.92 -5.13
C MET A 187 -0.59 -7.04 -5.24
N TRP A 188 -1.70 -6.85 -4.54
CA TRP A 188 -2.88 -7.69 -4.61
C TRP A 188 -3.95 -6.97 -5.42
N THR A 189 -4.24 -7.49 -6.61
CA THR A 189 -5.15 -6.87 -7.57
C THR A 189 -6.38 -7.74 -7.75
N ALA A 190 -7.55 -7.17 -7.45
CA ALA A 190 -8.85 -7.72 -7.79
C ALA A 190 -9.51 -6.83 -8.87
N GLU A 191 -10.65 -7.27 -9.40
CA GLU A 191 -11.34 -6.56 -10.49
C GLU A 191 -11.70 -5.11 -10.13
N LYS A 192 -12.18 -4.88 -8.89
CA LYS A 192 -12.68 -3.55 -8.48
C LYS A 192 -11.64 -2.69 -7.76
N SER A 193 -10.56 -3.29 -7.27
CA SER A 193 -9.63 -2.59 -6.37
C SER A 193 -8.28 -3.27 -6.30
N ARG A 194 -7.30 -2.52 -5.78
CA ARG A 194 -5.90 -2.96 -5.64
C ARG A 194 -5.39 -2.59 -4.27
N LEU A 195 -4.48 -3.38 -3.74
CA LEU A 195 -3.84 -3.19 -2.46
C LEU A 195 -2.35 -3.48 -2.57
N SER A 196 -1.51 -2.53 -2.16
CA SER A 196 -0.08 -2.74 -1.98
C SER A 196 0.25 -2.99 -0.50
N VAL A 197 1.05 -4.04 -0.25
CA VAL A 197 1.77 -4.22 1.02
C VAL A 197 3.25 -3.93 0.76
N THR A 198 3.80 -2.97 1.51
CA THR A 198 5.24 -2.63 1.46
C THR A 198 5.97 -3.41 2.53
N VAL A 199 7.09 -4.03 2.15
CA VAL A 199 7.94 -4.79 3.06
C VAL A 199 9.32 -4.16 3.07
N ASP A 200 9.78 -3.71 4.24
CA ASP A 200 11.08 -3.08 4.45
C ASP A 200 12.01 -4.06 5.18
N TYR A 201 13.13 -4.39 4.54
CA TYR A 201 14.10 -5.36 5.04
C TYR A 201 15.16 -4.71 5.93
N THR A 202 15.20 -3.38 5.96
CA THR A 202 16.18 -2.58 6.71
C THR A 202 15.65 -2.15 8.08
N GLN A 203 14.34 -2.18 8.27
CA GLN A 203 13.66 -1.80 9.50
C GLN A 203 13.14 -3.01 10.27
N SER A 204 13.18 -2.89 11.59
CA SER A 204 12.59 -3.83 12.54
C SER A 204 11.54 -3.11 13.37
N GLY A 205 10.60 -3.85 13.96
CA GLY A 205 9.66 -3.33 14.94
C GLY A 205 8.22 -3.22 14.41
N ILE A 206 7.42 -2.39 15.08
CA ILE A 206 5.99 -2.21 14.79
C ILE A 206 5.84 -1.10 13.76
N SER A 207 5.08 -1.35 12.69
CA SER A 207 4.80 -0.32 11.69
C SER A 207 3.93 0.81 12.27
N PRO A 208 4.09 2.06 11.81
CA PRO A 208 3.39 3.21 12.39
C PRO A 208 1.88 3.05 12.43
N GLU A 209 1.30 2.47 11.40
CA GLU A 209 -0.13 2.13 11.31
C GLU A 209 -0.63 1.18 12.41
N VAL A 210 0.17 0.19 12.81
CA VAL A 210 -0.20 -0.74 13.89
C VAL A 210 -0.16 -0.01 15.23
N ALA A 211 0.88 0.82 15.44
CA ALA A 211 0.99 1.62 16.65
C ALA A 211 -0.23 2.54 16.82
N GLU A 212 -0.68 3.19 15.74
CA GLU A 212 -1.85 4.07 15.74
C GLU A 212 -3.18 3.32 15.93
N CYS A 213 -3.33 2.12 15.36
CA CYS A 213 -4.53 1.31 15.58
C CYS A 213 -4.66 0.86 17.04
N ASN A 214 -3.54 0.53 17.69
CA ASN A 214 -3.52 0.07 19.07
C ASN A 214 -3.83 1.19 20.08
N THR A 215 -3.40 2.42 19.81
CA THR A 215 -3.72 3.58 20.67
C THR A 215 -5.21 3.95 20.58
N SER A 216 -5.81 3.78 19.41
CA SER A 216 -7.24 4.03 19.17
C SER A 216 -8.14 3.07 19.95
N THR A 217 -7.70 1.82 20.15
CA THR A 217 -8.45 0.82 20.94
C THR A 217 -8.48 1.15 22.44
N THR A 218 -7.52 1.92 22.92
CA THR A 218 -7.41 2.31 24.33
C THR A 218 -8.21 3.58 24.64
N SER A 219 -8.44 4.44 23.64
CA SER A 219 -9.10 5.75 23.81
C SER A 219 -10.62 5.71 23.58
N SER A 220 -11.17 4.59 23.11
CA SER A 220 -12.62 4.39 22.96
C SER A 220 -13.36 4.17 24.29
N ALA A 221 -12.64 4.06 25.41
CA ALA A 221 -13.19 4.26 26.74
C ALA A 221 -12.95 5.71 27.18
N SER A 222 -14.00 6.53 27.11
CA SER A 222 -14.10 7.90 27.65
C SER A 222 -13.64 9.04 26.73
N THR A 223 -14.56 9.61 25.94
CA THR A 223 -15.13 10.97 26.13
C THR A 223 -15.68 11.55 24.82
N THR A 224 -16.87 12.14 24.91
CA THR A 224 -17.41 13.13 23.98
C THR A 224 -16.48 14.34 23.92
N SER A 225 -15.80 14.56 22.80
CA SER A 225 -15.09 15.80 22.51
C SER A 225 -15.23 16.13 21.03
N SER A 226 -15.76 17.32 20.75
CA SER A 226 -15.81 17.96 19.43
C SER A 226 -14.47 17.83 18.70
N GLY A 227 -14.51 17.32 17.47
CA GLY A 227 -13.34 17.01 16.66
C GLY A 227 -12.39 18.19 16.53
N ARG A 228 -11.13 17.96 16.91
CA ARG A 228 -10.01 18.82 16.54
C ARG A 228 -9.67 18.53 15.08
N GLU A 229 -9.67 19.58 14.27
CA GLU A 229 -8.98 19.64 12.99
C GLU A 229 -7.51 19.25 13.24
N MET A 230 -7.10 18.10 12.68
CA MET A 230 -5.75 17.56 12.85
C MET A 230 -5.12 17.52 11.47
N ALA A 231 -4.07 18.30 11.27
CA ALA A 231 -3.24 18.21 10.06
C ALA A 231 -2.35 16.95 10.16
N TYR A 232 -2.38 16.09 9.14
CA TYR A 232 -1.62 14.84 9.12
C TYR A 232 -0.60 14.83 8.00
N THR A 233 0.69 14.71 8.31
CA THR A 233 1.76 14.62 7.31
C THR A 233 2.10 13.16 7.02
N LEU A 234 1.75 12.69 5.84
CA LEU A 234 2.28 11.47 5.23
C LEU A 234 3.68 11.75 4.68
N ARG A 235 4.66 10.88 4.97
CA ARG A 235 5.96 10.89 4.30
C ARG A 235 6.07 9.68 3.37
N LEU A 236 6.11 9.95 2.07
CA LEU A 236 6.49 8.99 1.03
C LEU A 236 7.98 9.22 0.75
N VAL A 237 8.84 8.29 1.16
CA VAL A 237 10.29 8.43 0.98
C VAL A 237 10.71 7.64 -0.25
N PHE A 238 11.16 8.28 -1.31
CA PHE A 238 11.75 7.57 -2.45
C PHE A 238 13.30 7.55 -2.30
N ALA A 239 13.85 6.47 -1.76
CA ALA A 239 15.29 6.39 -1.49
C ALA A 239 16.11 6.35 -2.81
N VAL A 240 16.98 7.34 -3.00
CA VAL A 240 17.97 7.33 -4.09
C VAL A 240 19.21 6.58 -3.62
N LEU A 241 19.32 5.28 -3.90
CA LEU A 241 20.64 4.63 -3.86
C LEU A 241 21.40 4.96 -5.13
N SER A 242 22.35 5.87 -4.98
CA SER A 242 23.46 6.01 -5.92
C SER A 242 24.33 4.75 -5.79
N MET A 243 24.13 3.74 -6.63
CA MET A 243 25.21 2.79 -6.88
C MET A 243 26.19 3.47 -7.83
N LEU A 244 27.17 4.15 -7.23
CA LEU A 244 28.47 4.35 -7.83
C LEU A 244 29.14 2.95 -7.89
N MET A 245 28.72 2.10 -8.83
CA MET A 245 29.48 0.90 -9.13
C MET A 245 30.74 1.33 -9.87
N LEU A 246 31.84 1.29 -9.12
CA LEU A 246 33.23 1.24 -9.55
C LEU A 246 33.41 0.73 -11.00
N LEU A 247 33.60 1.65 -11.94
CA LEU A 247 34.51 1.43 -13.07
C LEU A 247 35.83 2.14 -12.72
N ASN A 248 36.60 1.52 -11.83
CA ASN A 248 38.01 1.82 -11.64
C ASN A 248 38.70 0.56 -11.11
N LYS A 249 38.97 -0.37 -12.04
CA LYS A 249 40.06 -1.35 -12.06
C LYS A 249 39.74 -2.41 -13.11
N LEU A 250 40.01 -2.07 -14.37
CA LEU A 250 40.36 -2.98 -15.47
C LEU A 250 40.56 -2.12 -16.74
N MET A 251 41.62 -1.32 -16.71
CA MET A 251 42.41 -0.90 -17.87
C MET A 251 43.82 -0.60 -17.37
#